data_AF-D4YRK5-F1
#
_entry.id   AF-D4YRK5-F1
#
_cell.length_a   1.000
_cell.length_b   1.000
_cell.length_c   1.000
_cell.angle_alpha   90.00
_cell.angle_beta   90.00
_cell.angle_gamma   90.00
#
_symmetry.space_group_name_H-M   'P 1'
#
loop_
_entity.id
_entity.type
_entity.pdbx_description
1 polymer ?
#
loop_
_entity_poly.entity_id
_entity_poly.type
_entity_poly.pdbx_seq_one_letter_code
_entity_poly.pdbx_strand_id
1 'polypeptide(L)' 'MKVQERKNWLNRKALAEALGMSETTLWRVMKSNQTIARVNKLRKCPTHRNYAGGRKYYLVNEVQAWIDYIDDFNLKEKS' A
#
# COMPACT_ATOMS: atom_id res chain seq x y z
N MET A 1 -16.99 5.59 18.67
CA MET A 1 -16.55 6.46 17.56
C MET A 1 -15.67 5.64 16.59
N LYS A 2 -16.24 4.88 15.63
CA LYS A 2 -15.46 4.05 14.66
C LYS A 2 -16.16 3.80 13.31
N VAL A 3 -17.03 4.71 12.87
CA VAL A 3 -17.77 4.56 11.59
C VAL A 3 -17.20 5.47 10.50
N GLN A 4 -16.58 6.60 10.85
CA GLN A 4 -16.05 7.57 9.89
C GLN A 4 -14.87 7.03 9.03
N GLU A 5 -13.99 6.20 9.58
CA GLU A 5 -12.76 5.76 8.88
C GLU A 5 -13.03 4.86 7.66
N ARG A 6 -14.20 4.21 7.60
CA ARG A 6 -14.54 3.27 6.53
C ARG A 6 -14.86 3.95 5.20
N LYS A 7 -15.19 5.25 5.19
CA LYS A 7 -15.52 5.98 3.96
C LYS A 7 -14.33 6.09 2.99
N ASN A 8 -13.11 5.98 3.50
CA ASN A 8 -11.89 6.19 2.72
C ASN A 8 -11.19 4.88 2.33
N TRP A 9 -11.78 3.73 2.68
CA TRP A 9 -11.22 2.42 2.37
C TRP A 9 -11.46 2.06 0.91
N LEU A 10 -10.38 2.11 0.12
CA LEU A 10 -10.42 1.86 -1.31
C LEU A 10 -10.10 0.40 -1.63
N ASN A 11 -10.78 -0.13 -2.64
CA ASN A 11 -10.35 -1.36 -3.30
C ASN A 11 -9.14 -1.07 -4.23
N ARG A 12 -8.58 -2.10 -4.87
CA ARG A 12 -7.38 -1.95 -5.72
C ARG A 12 -7.57 -0.96 -6.86
N LYS A 13 -8.69 -1.04 -7.57
CA LYS A 13 -9.00 -0.17 -8.70
C LYS A 13 -9.11 1.28 -8.26
N ALA A 14 -9.91 1.55 -7.23
CA ALA A 14 -10.10 2.89 -6.69
C ALA A 14 -8.80 3.47 -6.10
N LEU A 15 -7.96 2.63 -5.47
CA LEU A 15 -6.65 3.06 -4.99
C LEU A 15 -5.73 3.47 -6.15
N ALA A 16 -5.71 2.68 -7.24
CA ALA A 16 -4.91 3.00 -8.42
C ALA A 16 -5.34 4.32 -9.04
N GLU A 17 -6.65 4.52 -9.21
CA GLU A 17 -7.23 5.79 -9.68
C GLU A 17 -6.84 6.96 -8.77
N ALA A 18 -6.94 6.79 -7.44
CA ALA A 18 -6.57 7.82 -6.48
C ALA A 18 -5.07 8.16 -6.46
N LEU A 19 -4.21 7.22 -6.85
CA LEU A 19 -2.75 7.41 -6.98
C LEU A 19 -2.33 7.83 -8.40
N GLY A 20 -3.27 8.04 -9.32
CA GLY A 20 -2.96 8.40 -10.71
C GLY A 20 -2.21 7.30 -11.48
N MET A 21 -2.37 6.03 -11.09
CA MET A 21 -1.71 4.88 -11.72
C MET A 21 -2.73 3.94 -12.37
N SER A 22 -2.30 3.16 -13.35
CA SER A 22 -3.08 2.00 -13.77
C SER A 22 -3.08 0.93 -12.67
N GLU A 23 -4.17 0.17 -12.56
CA GLU A 23 -4.28 -0.90 -11.55
C GLU A 23 -3.13 -1.92 -11.67
N THR A 24 -2.74 -2.26 -12.89
CA THR A 24 -1.65 -3.20 -13.17
C THR A 24 -0.29 -2.64 -12.73
N THR A 25 -0.01 -1.37 -12.99
CA THR A 25 1.23 -0.70 -12.58
C THR A 25 1.32 -0.63 -11.06
N LEU A 26 0.27 -0.13 -10.39
CA LEU A 26 0.26 -0.05 -8.93
C LEU A 26 0.49 -1.44 -8.30
N TRP A 27 -0.17 -2.48 -8.79
CA TRP A 27 -0.03 -3.80 -8.19
C TRP A 27 1.35 -4.43 -8.42
N ARG A 28 2.01 -4.14 -9.56
CA ARG A 28 3.41 -4.51 -9.80
C ARG A 28 4.35 -3.82 -8.81
N VAL A 29 4.19 -2.52 -8.63
CA VAL A 29 4.96 -1.73 -7.64
C VAL A 29 4.77 -2.30 -6.23
N MET A 30 3.52 -2.47 -5.80
CA MET A 30 3.21 -3.01 -4.47
C MET A 30 3.79 -4.41 -4.24
N LYS A 31 3.74 -5.31 -5.24
CA LYS A 31 4.33 -6.65 -5.12
C LYS A 31 5.86 -6.62 -5.02
N SER A 32 6.50 -5.78 -5.82
CA SER A 32 7.95 -5.58 -5.75
C SER A 32 8.34 -5.06 -4.37
N ASN A 33 7.70 -3.98 -3.93
CA ASN A 33 7.96 -3.34 -2.64
C ASN A 33 7.66 -4.27 -1.45
N GLN A 34 6.64 -5.12 -1.54
CA GLN A 34 6.39 -6.16 -0.52
C GLN A 34 7.52 -7.18 -0.43
N THR A 35 8.14 -7.53 -1.56
CA THR A 35 9.30 -8.44 -1.58
C THR A 35 10.51 -7.78 -0.93
N ILE A 36 10.79 -6.52 -1.30
CA ILE A 36 11.86 -5.72 -0.71
C ILE A 36 11.67 -5.58 0.80
N ALA A 37 10.45 -5.21 1.24
CA ALA A 37 10.13 -5.08 2.65
C ALA A 37 10.31 -6.39 3.42
N ARG A 38 9.95 -7.53 2.81
CA ARG A 38 10.14 -8.84 3.44
C ARG A 38 11.61 -9.21 3.59
N VAL A 39 12.41 -9.03 2.54
CA VAL A 39 13.85 -9.35 2.54
C VAL A 39 14.60 -8.48 3.56
N ASN A 40 14.30 -7.19 3.57
CA ASN A 40 14.96 -6.20 4.41
C ASN A 40 14.30 -6.00 5.79
N LYS A 41 13.32 -6.84 6.16
CA LYS A 41 12.58 -6.77 7.43
C LYS A 41 11.95 -5.38 7.70
N LEU A 42 11.52 -4.69 6.65
CA LEU A 42 10.85 -3.40 6.72
C LEU A 42 9.37 -3.53 7.06
N ARG A 43 8.71 -2.39 7.26
CA ARG A 43 7.26 -2.32 7.51
C ARG A 43 6.47 -2.96 6.36
N LYS A 44 5.46 -3.75 6.69
CA LYS A 44 4.58 -4.41 5.72
C LYS A 44 3.63 -3.40 5.07
N CYS A 45 3.19 -3.71 3.85
CA CYS A 45 2.15 -2.95 3.17
C CYS A 45 0.90 -2.82 4.07
N PRO A 46 0.39 -1.59 4.28
CA PRO A 46 -0.81 -1.38 5.06
C PRO A 46 -2.01 -1.98 4.32
N THR A 47 -2.80 -2.79 5.03
CA THR A 47 -4.02 -3.40 4.49
C THR A 47 -5.08 -3.50 5.57
N HIS A 48 -6.31 -3.17 5.21
CA HIS A 48 -7.48 -3.20 6.10
C HIS A 48 -8.47 -4.27 5.66
N ARG A 49 -9.22 -4.83 6.61
CA ARG A 49 -10.29 -5.81 6.35
C ARG A 49 -11.43 -5.61 7.33
N ASN A 50 -12.65 -5.86 6.87
CA ASN A 50 -13.85 -5.78 7.73
C ASN A 50 -13.96 -6.94 8.72
N TYR A 51 -13.42 -8.10 8.36
CA TYR A 51 -13.42 -9.33 9.16
C TYR A 51 -12.27 -10.24 8.71
N ALA A 52 -11.92 -11.23 9.53
CA ALA A 52 -10.85 -12.18 9.23
C ALA A 52 -11.15 -12.95 7.93
N GLY A 53 -10.19 -12.99 7.00
CA GLY A 53 -10.37 -13.62 5.68
C GLY A 53 -11.14 -12.78 4.65
N GLY A 54 -11.70 -11.63 5.04
CA GLY A 54 -12.44 -10.75 4.12
C GLY A 54 -11.58 -10.05 3.06
N ARG A 55 -12.26 -9.29 2.19
CA ARG A 55 -11.62 -8.46 1.16
C ARG A 55 -10.65 -7.43 1.78
N LYS A 56 -9.56 -7.18 1.06
CA LYS A 56 -8.54 -6.19 1.44
C LYS A 56 -8.94 -4.81 0.91
N TYR A 57 -8.78 -3.83 1.78
CA TYR A 57 -8.95 -2.41 1.48
C TYR A 57 -7.71 -1.62 1.88
N TYR A 58 -7.61 -0.40 1.35
CA TYR A 58 -6.43 0.43 1.43
C TYR A 58 -6.82 1.88 1.70
N LEU A 59 -6.00 2.58 2.48
CA LEU A 59 -6.06 4.03 2.61
C LEU A 59 -4.96 4.64 1.73
N VAL A 60 -5.32 5.62 0.91
CA VAL A 60 -4.39 6.27 -0.04
C VAL A 60 -3.15 6.79 0.69
N ASN A 61 -3.34 7.56 1.75
CA ASN A 61 -2.26 8.19 2.50
C ASN A 61 -1.28 7.17 3.11
N GLU A 62 -1.79 6.05 3.62
CA GLU A 62 -0.93 5.01 4.20
C GLU A 62 -0.14 4.26 3.12
N VAL A 63 -0.78 3.95 2.00
CA VAL A 63 -0.10 3.27 0.89
C VAL A 63 0.96 4.17 0.27
N GLN A 64 0.65 5.44 0.04
CA GLN A 64 1.62 6.41 -0.49
C GLN A 64 2.82 6.54 0.45
N ALA A 65 2.60 6.80 1.74
CA ALA A 65 3.67 6.92 2.72
C ALA A 65 4.52 5.64 2.84
N TRP A 66 3.90 4.46 2.65
CA TRP A 66 4.62 3.19 2.63
C TRP A 66 5.47 3.00 1.36
N ILE A 67 4.97 3.43 0.20
CA ILE A 67 5.74 3.42 -1.06
C ILE A 67 6.95 4.35 -0.91
N ASP A 68 6.74 5.59 -0.48
CA ASP A 68 7.80 6.59 -0.30
C ASP A 68 8.88 6.09 0.66
N TYR A 69 8.48 5.47 1.78
CA TYR A 69 9.41 4.89 2.75
C TYR A 69 10.30 3.78 2.15
N ILE A 70 9.76 2.95 1.26
CA ILE A 70 10.54 1.89 0.60
C ILE A 70 11.45 2.48 -0.48
N ASP A 71 10.97 3.46 -1.22
CA ASP A 71 11.75 4.12 -2.26
C ASP A 71 12.93 4.89 -1.64
N ASP A 72 12.72 5.58 -0.52
CA ASP A 72 13.78 6.21 0.28
C ASP A 72 14.82 5.20 0.77
N PHE A 73 14.39 4.02 1.22
CA PHE A 73 15.31 2.94 1.60
C PHE A 73 16.14 2.48 0.39
N ASN A 74 15.52 2.28 -0.76
CA ASN A 74 16.20 1.85 -1.99
C ASN A 74 17.21 2.90 -2.50
N LEU A 75 16.94 4.19 -2.31
CA LEU A 75 17.86 5.27 -2.68
C LEU A 75 19.10 5.28 -1.77
N LYS A 76 18.91 5.03 -0.47
CA LYS A 76 20.01 4.99 0.51
C LYS A 76 20.94 3.79 0.31
N GLU A 77 20.41 2.62 -0.04
CA GLU A 77 21.24 1.43 -0.30
C GLU A 77 22.06 1.52 -1.59
N LYS A 78 21.72 2.46 -2.49
CA LYS A 78 22.41 2.67 -3.77
C LYS A 78 23.42 3.83 -3.73
N SER A 79 23.42 4.62 -2.66
CA SER A 79 24.33 5.76 -2.47
C SER A 79 25.55 5.33 -1.66
#